data_AF-A0A8J2A329-F1
#
_entry.id   AF-A0A8J2A329-F1
#
_cell.length_a   1.000
_cell.length_b   1.000
_cell.length_c   1.000
_cell.angle_alpha   90.00
_cell.angle_beta   90.00
_cell.angle_gamma   90.00
#
_symmetry.space_group_name_H-M   'P 1'
#
loop_
_entity.id
_entity.type
_entity.pdbx_description
1 polymer ?
#
loop_
_entity_poly.entity_id
_entity_poly.type
_entity_poly.pdbx_seq_one_letter_code
_entity_poly.pdbx_strand_id
1 'polypeptide(L)'
;MGVPRVVDFSAKLTLNKRRQQAGAALQDVKGGNNVVDQIVLIDRKTDITSLFCSQFTYESLLDQEFGIAGTKAALPATVVGSEVGQPAAGASSFGGNKTEGKQLLRLGNDDALFRDVRHSHVSQLGPLLRRKTLEMQQVEAEKDTIQTVQEMQHFMAKLKTLTTEKPLLSAHVNLAAYLNEKKGGDDFHREWRWEDAITSCTDTAGKSLAAVEEGMDNGWPLKTVLRLLCLYSEVYQGLPSQGQYEQLKRGILQVYGYEVLPLLQTLEQTQLLTGPRKGTDKNHNWAQVKKDFALVVEKQDAPEDAFSYAYSGYAPLSVRLVQKLASPHGWRGSVSDSMALLAGPVLEADREPRRGKTARGSTAVETLPGVRSLADHVADVAGAGVGAIMGAGAGNASCNFKNGSTVSANPASATSSDVEGGSQRSKIVFVFFIGGATYGEIAALRRLSEMEGGERKFLIGATNFTSPEKMFRSLEASASLLRAGPPLLPQDRRRSSTAAGSQSPEKPTASQTVLDALPGRSWFRLG
;
A
#
# COMPACT_ATOMS: atom_id res chain seq x y z
N MET A 1 -35.77 14.86 -28.07
CA MET A 1 -36.30 14.78 -26.69
C MET A 1 -35.20 14.28 -25.80
N GLY A 2 -34.56 15.17 -25.04
CA GLY A 2 -33.43 14.86 -24.17
C GLY A 2 -33.93 14.37 -22.82
N VAL A 3 -33.46 13.20 -22.40
CA VAL A 3 -33.64 12.69 -21.04
C VAL A 3 -32.54 13.30 -20.17
N PRO A 4 -32.85 14.11 -19.14
CA PRO A 4 -31.82 14.67 -18.28
C PRO A 4 -31.17 13.56 -17.44
N ARG A 5 -29.83 13.54 -17.44
CA ARG A 5 -29.03 12.73 -16.53
C ARG A 5 -29.38 13.13 -15.10
N VAL A 6 -30.01 12.22 -14.36
CA VAL A 6 -30.17 12.30 -12.91
C VAL A 6 -28.77 12.15 -12.32
N VAL A 7 -28.10 13.28 -12.12
CA VAL A 7 -26.84 13.36 -11.38
C VAL A 7 -27.17 12.98 -9.94
N ASP A 8 -26.49 11.96 -9.46
CA ASP A 8 -26.74 11.26 -8.20
C ASP A 8 -26.68 12.20 -6.98
N PHE A 9 -27.80 12.87 -6.73
CA PHE A 9 -27.96 13.88 -5.68
C PHE A 9 -27.77 13.26 -4.29
N SER A 10 -28.06 11.95 -4.17
CA SER A 10 -27.92 11.17 -2.94
C SER A 10 -26.45 11.00 -2.53
N ALA A 11 -25.54 10.77 -3.48
CA ALA A 11 -24.11 10.67 -3.21
C ALA A 11 -23.52 12.02 -2.73
N LYS A 12 -23.92 13.12 -3.36
CA LYS A 12 -23.51 14.48 -2.95
C LYS A 12 -24.10 14.88 -1.60
N LEU A 13 -25.35 14.51 -1.31
CA LEU A 13 -25.98 14.77 -0.01
C LEU A 13 -25.31 13.99 1.12
N THR A 14 -24.90 12.74 0.84
CA THR A 14 -24.22 11.88 1.81
C THR A 14 -22.80 12.37 2.11
N LEU A 15 -22.08 12.87 1.09
CA LEU A 15 -20.76 13.48 1.27
C LEU A 15 -20.85 14.81 2.06
N ASN A 16 -21.87 15.62 1.79
CA ASN A 16 -22.11 16.88 2.50
C ASN A 16 -22.56 16.64 3.95
N LYS A 17 -23.39 15.62 4.21
CA LYS A 17 -23.74 15.19 5.58
C LYS A 17 -22.51 14.66 6.33
N ARG A 18 -21.62 13.90 5.69
CA ARG A 18 -20.34 13.48 6.29
C ARG A 18 -19.39 14.66 6.54
N ARG A 19 -19.34 15.66 5.66
CA ARG A 19 -18.59 16.92 5.89
C ARG A 19 -19.17 17.74 7.04
N GLN A 20 -20.50 17.80 7.18
CA GLN A 20 -21.16 18.49 8.28
C GLN A 20 -21.01 17.75 9.62
N GLN A 21 -21.08 16.42 9.62
CA GLN A 21 -20.82 15.59 10.80
C GLN A 21 -19.34 15.60 11.21
N ALA A 22 -18.41 15.61 10.24
CA ALA A 22 -16.98 15.82 10.52
C ALA A 22 -16.71 17.24 11.03
N GLY A 23 -17.38 18.26 10.46
CA GLY A 23 -17.30 19.65 10.91
C GLY A 23 -17.89 19.88 12.30
N ALA A 24 -18.95 19.14 12.67
CA ALA A 24 -19.55 19.17 14.00
C ALA A 24 -18.69 18.43 15.04
N ALA A 25 -18.09 17.29 14.66
CA ALA A 25 -17.14 16.57 15.52
C ALA A 25 -15.81 17.36 15.75
N LEU A 26 -15.50 18.32 14.88
CA LEU A 26 -14.37 19.25 15.02
C LEU A 26 -14.68 20.48 15.89
N GLN A 27 -15.95 20.75 16.21
CA GLN A 27 -16.34 21.90 17.04
C GLN A 27 -16.38 21.60 18.55
N ASP A 28 -16.34 20.32 18.95
CA ASP A 28 -16.35 19.91 20.35
C ASP A 28 -14.96 19.71 20.98
N VAL A 29 -13.89 20.09 20.28
CA VAL A 29 -12.52 20.10 20.82
C VAL A 29 -12.11 21.53 21.17
N LYS A 30 -12.88 22.17 22.05
CA LYS A 30 -12.41 23.35 22.79
C LYS A 30 -11.93 22.89 24.17
N GLY A 31 -10.69 22.40 24.20
CA GLY A 31 -9.98 22.07 25.45
C GLY A 31 -9.12 20.81 25.34
N GLY A 32 -7.90 20.95 24.82
CA GLY A 32 -6.88 19.89 24.87
C GLY A 32 -5.92 19.94 23.67
N ASN A 33 -4.63 20.20 23.93
CA ASN A 33 -3.53 20.27 22.95
C ASN A 33 -3.31 18.95 22.17
N ASN A 34 -4.12 18.66 21.16
CA ASN A 34 -3.90 17.53 20.25
C ASN A 34 -3.31 18.01 18.93
N VAL A 35 -2.07 18.51 18.98
CA VAL A 35 -1.33 18.91 17.78
C VAL A 35 -0.34 17.79 17.49
N VAL A 36 -0.54 17.08 16.39
CA VAL A 36 0.41 16.08 15.87
C VAL A 36 1.82 16.69 15.85
N ASP A 37 2.81 16.00 16.42
CA ASP A 37 4.17 16.52 16.58
C ASP A 37 4.98 16.40 15.28
N GLN A 38 4.74 15.33 14.51
CA GLN A 38 5.46 15.07 13.27
C GLN A 38 4.56 14.41 12.23
N ILE A 39 4.74 14.75 10.96
CA ILE A 39 4.08 14.09 9.83
C ILE A 39 5.16 13.43 8.96
N VAL A 40 4.99 12.15 8.66
CA VAL A 40 5.84 11.38 7.75
C VAL A 40 5.00 10.96 6.56
N LEU A 41 5.38 11.42 5.37
CA LEU A 41 4.71 11.06 4.11
C LEU A 41 5.57 10.03 3.39
N ILE A 42 5.00 8.88 3.05
CA ILE A 42 5.69 7.80 2.35
C ILE A 42 4.94 7.50 1.05
N ASP A 43 5.61 7.66 -0.08
CA ASP A 43 5.10 7.18 -1.37
C ASP A 43 5.29 5.65 -1.45
N ARG A 44 4.25 4.92 -1.86
CA ARG A 44 4.30 3.47 -2.02
C ARG A 44 5.42 3.04 -2.98
N LYS A 45 5.75 3.86 -3.99
CA LYS A 45 6.85 3.54 -4.93
C LYS A 45 8.21 3.45 -4.23
N THR A 46 8.41 4.15 -3.11
CA THR A 46 9.64 4.09 -2.31
C THR A 46 9.86 2.69 -1.70
N ASP A 47 8.79 1.94 -1.44
CA ASP A 47 8.87 0.59 -0.88
C ASP A 47 7.82 -0.32 -1.53
N ILE A 48 7.90 -0.58 -2.83
CA ILE A 48 6.95 -1.53 -3.44
C ILE A 48 7.22 -2.98 -2.98
N THR A 49 8.45 -3.28 -2.53
CA THR A 49 8.86 -4.60 -2.05
C THR A 49 7.96 -5.11 -0.92
N SER A 50 7.70 -4.30 0.12
CA SER A 50 6.85 -4.70 1.25
C SER A 50 5.40 -5.01 0.88
N LEU A 51 4.92 -4.52 -0.27
CA LEU A 51 3.62 -4.88 -0.80
C LEU A 51 3.62 -6.33 -1.30
N PHE A 52 4.68 -6.73 -2.03
CA PHE A 52 4.78 -8.04 -2.67
C PHE A 52 5.21 -9.16 -1.71
N CYS A 53 5.82 -8.83 -0.57
CA CYS A 53 6.14 -9.83 0.46
C CYS A 53 4.87 -10.39 1.14
N SER A 54 4.90 -11.68 1.46
CA SER A 54 3.87 -12.42 2.17
C SER A 54 3.76 -11.94 3.61
N GLN A 55 2.52 -11.70 4.06
CA GLN A 55 2.22 -11.17 5.39
C GLN A 55 1.63 -12.29 6.24
N PHE A 56 1.99 -12.35 7.52
CA PHE A 56 1.67 -13.44 8.44
C PHE A 56 0.91 -12.99 9.69
N THR A 57 0.40 -11.76 9.71
CA THR A 57 -0.50 -11.30 10.77
C THR A 57 -1.94 -11.73 10.49
N TYR A 58 -2.75 -11.88 11.53
CA TYR A 58 -4.12 -12.37 11.35
C TYR A 58 -4.96 -11.49 10.42
N GLU A 59 -4.96 -10.17 10.63
CA GLU A 59 -5.72 -9.22 9.81
C GLU A 59 -5.21 -9.17 8.36
N SER A 60 -3.88 -9.23 8.16
CA SER A 60 -3.31 -9.27 6.80
C SER A 60 -3.70 -10.54 6.04
N LEU A 61 -3.69 -11.69 6.71
CA LEU A 61 -4.07 -12.96 6.08
C LEU A 61 -5.55 -12.99 5.70
N LEU A 62 -6.42 -12.45 6.55
CA LEU A 62 -7.83 -12.27 6.20
C LEU A 62 -8.01 -11.34 4.99
N ASP A 63 -7.22 -10.27 4.88
CA ASP A 63 -7.28 -9.37 3.72
C ASP A 63 -6.76 -10.02 2.43
N GLN A 64 -5.71 -10.84 2.51
CA GLN A 64 -5.18 -11.56 1.36
C GLN A 64 -6.16 -12.60 0.85
N GLU A 65 -6.81 -13.35 1.75
CA GLU A 65 -7.67 -14.46 1.35
C GLU A 65 -9.10 -14.05 1.03
N PHE A 66 -9.68 -13.15 1.80
CA PHE A 66 -11.10 -12.80 1.68
C PHE A 66 -11.33 -11.37 1.18
N GLY A 67 -10.33 -10.50 1.30
CA GLY A 67 -10.45 -9.08 1.00
C GLY A 67 -11.31 -8.34 2.03
N ILE A 68 -10.68 -7.47 2.80
CA ILE A 68 -11.34 -6.57 3.74
C ILE A 68 -11.69 -5.28 3.01
N ALA A 69 -12.98 -4.94 3.02
CA ALA A 69 -13.52 -3.70 2.48
C ALA A 69 -14.38 -3.00 3.55
N GLY A 70 -13.97 -1.80 3.98
CA GLY A 70 -14.72 -0.99 4.94
C GLY A 70 -14.98 -1.71 6.27
N THR A 71 -13.95 -2.34 6.86
CA THR A 71 -14.03 -3.14 8.11
C THR A 71 -14.94 -4.37 8.02
N LYS A 72 -15.16 -4.91 6.82
CA LYS A 72 -15.98 -6.12 6.61
C LYS A 72 -15.30 -7.05 5.61
N ALA A 73 -15.49 -8.35 5.80
CA ALA A 73 -15.05 -9.39 4.86
C ALA A 73 -16.20 -10.34 4.57
N ALA A 74 -16.35 -10.72 3.30
CA ALA A 74 -17.35 -11.69 2.86
C ALA A 74 -16.73 -13.09 2.93
N LEU A 75 -17.11 -13.86 3.95
CA LEU A 75 -16.52 -15.15 4.28
C LEU A 75 -17.46 -16.29 3.86
N PRO A 76 -16.94 -17.45 3.44
CA PRO A 76 -17.78 -18.62 3.20
C PRO A 76 -18.50 -19.03 4.49
N ALA A 77 -19.82 -19.27 4.44
CA ALA A 77 -20.59 -19.69 5.61
C ALA A 77 -20.09 -21.03 6.20
N THR A 78 -19.45 -21.87 5.39
CA THR A 78 -18.80 -23.12 5.83
C THR A 78 -17.66 -22.88 6.81
N VAL A 79 -16.95 -21.75 6.70
CA VAL A 79 -15.83 -21.41 7.58
C VAL A 79 -16.34 -20.72 8.86
N VAL A 80 -17.38 -19.90 8.78
CA VAL A 80 -17.87 -19.14 9.94
C VAL A 80 -18.84 -19.95 10.82
N GLY A 81 -19.68 -20.80 10.21
CA GLY A 81 -20.85 -21.40 10.85
C GLY A 81 -20.66 -22.77 11.53
N SER A 82 -19.45 -23.33 11.56
CA SER A 82 -19.21 -24.56 12.33
C SER A 82 -19.13 -24.23 13.82
N GLU A 83 -20.08 -24.70 14.63
CA GLU A 83 -20.02 -24.53 16.08
C GLU A 83 -18.78 -25.25 16.64
N VAL A 84 -18.00 -24.55 17.48
CA VAL A 84 -16.85 -25.14 18.18
C VAL A 84 -17.35 -26.21 19.17
N GLY A 85 -17.01 -27.49 18.93
CA GLY A 85 -17.20 -28.55 19.93
C GLY A 85 -17.66 -29.92 19.42
N GLN A 86 -17.95 -30.10 18.13
CA GLN A 86 -18.12 -31.45 17.56
C GLN A 86 -16.86 -31.84 16.78
N PRO A 87 -16.22 -32.99 17.08
CA PRO A 87 -15.16 -33.49 16.23
C PRO A 87 -15.72 -33.72 14.83
N ALA A 88 -15.02 -33.21 13.82
CA ALA A 88 -15.27 -33.51 12.42
C ALA A 88 -15.00 -34.99 12.18
N ALA A 89 -15.95 -35.85 12.52
CA ALA A 89 -15.92 -37.26 12.17
C ALA A 89 -16.21 -37.37 10.66
N GLY A 90 -15.16 -37.66 9.89
CA GLY A 90 -15.27 -38.14 8.51
C GLY A 90 -15.48 -37.06 7.46
N ALA A 91 -14.38 -36.41 7.05
CA ALA A 91 -14.31 -35.74 5.75
C ALA A 91 -14.33 -36.79 4.63
N SER A 92 -15.53 -37.31 4.32
CA SER A 92 -15.78 -38.09 3.10
C SER A 92 -17.27 -38.06 2.75
N SER A 93 -17.74 -36.94 2.17
CA SER A 93 -18.82 -36.95 1.17
C SER A 93 -19.08 -35.51 0.70
N PHE A 94 -18.50 -35.14 -0.44
CA PHE A 94 -18.95 -34.00 -1.24
C PHE A 94 -20.26 -34.42 -1.92
N GLY A 95 -21.41 -34.11 -1.31
CA GLY A 95 -22.70 -34.46 -1.88
C GLY A 95 -23.86 -33.81 -1.12
N GLY A 96 -24.10 -32.52 -1.37
CA GLY A 96 -25.30 -31.85 -0.87
C GLY A 96 -25.30 -30.35 -1.17
N ASN A 97 -26.13 -29.92 -2.11
CA ASN A 97 -26.43 -28.53 -2.45
C ASN A 97 -26.87 -27.73 -1.20
N LYS A 98 -25.93 -27.09 -0.52
CA LYS A 98 -26.20 -25.87 0.26
C LYS A 98 -25.64 -24.71 -0.55
N THR A 99 -26.51 -23.81 -0.94
CA THR A 99 -26.20 -22.53 -1.57
C THR A 99 -24.96 -21.91 -0.93
N GLU A 100 -23.96 -21.58 -1.73
CA GLU A 100 -22.70 -20.93 -1.33
C GLU A 100 -22.98 -19.54 -0.74
N GLY A 101 -23.53 -19.50 0.47
CA GLY A 101 -23.82 -18.27 1.19
C GLY A 101 -22.52 -17.65 1.68
N LYS A 102 -22.20 -16.43 1.23
CA LYS A 102 -21.17 -15.61 1.86
C LYS A 102 -21.78 -14.91 3.08
N GLN A 103 -21.22 -15.14 4.25
CA GLN A 103 -21.55 -14.41 5.47
C GLN A 103 -20.64 -13.19 5.60
N LEU A 104 -21.24 -12.02 5.85
CA LEU A 104 -20.48 -10.79 6.05
C LEU A 104 -20.06 -10.67 7.52
N LEU A 105 -18.77 -10.84 7.80
CA LEU A 105 -18.22 -10.63 9.14
C LEU A 105 -17.67 -9.20 9.25
N ARG A 106 -17.98 -8.53 10.36
CA ARG A 106 -17.42 -7.22 10.68
C ARG A 106 -16.09 -7.40 11.39
N LEU A 107 -15.03 -6.84 10.83
CA LEU A 107 -13.65 -6.87 11.31
C LEU A 107 -13.27 -5.44 11.71
N GLY A 108 -13.65 -5.05 12.93
CA GLY A 108 -13.47 -3.71 13.45
C GLY A 108 -13.08 -3.71 14.92
N ASN A 109 -12.90 -2.53 15.50
CA ASN A 109 -12.54 -2.40 16.92
C ASN A 109 -13.71 -2.66 17.88
N ASP A 110 -14.93 -2.85 17.36
CA ASP A 110 -16.12 -3.20 18.15
C ASP A 110 -16.06 -4.65 18.65
N ASP A 111 -15.30 -5.50 17.99
CA ASP A 111 -14.98 -6.85 18.44
C ASP A 111 -13.70 -6.80 19.28
N ALA A 112 -13.85 -6.99 20.60
CA ALA A 112 -12.74 -6.97 21.55
C ALA A 112 -11.74 -8.10 21.29
N LEU A 113 -12.21 -9.29 20.91
CA LEU A 113 -11.34 -10.41 20.58
C LEU A 113 -10.52 -10.08 19.34
N PHE A 114 -11.17 -9.63 18.26
CA PHE A 114 -10.47 -9.27 17.03
C PHE A 114 -9.45 -8.16 17.26
N ARG A 115 -9.78 -7.14 18.05
CA ARG A 115 -8.85 -6.06 18.42
C ARG A 115 -7.56 -6.58 19.06
N ASP A 116 -7.65 -7.63 19.87
CA ASP A 116 -6.52 -8.18 20.60
C ASP A 116 -5.67 -9.13 19.75
N VAL A 117 -6.27 -9.84 18.78
CA VAL A 117 -5.56 -10.87 17.98
C VAL A 117 -5.20 -10.44 16.56
N ARG A 118 -5.78 -9.36 16.02
CA ARG A 118 -5.59 -8.90 14.62
C ARG A 118 -4.14 -8.69 14.20
N HIS A 119 -3.28 -8.23 15.10
CA HIS A 119 -1.85 -7.94 14.83
C HIS A 119 -0.93 -9.08 15.24
N SER A 120 -1.47 -10.14 15.82
CA SER A 120 -0.71 -11.30 16.23
C SER A 120 -0.25 -12.08 15.02
N HIS A 121 0.96 -12.63 15.11
CA HIS A 121 1.46 -13.57 14.13
C HIS A 121 0.61 -14.84 14.13
N VAL A 122 0.42 -15.44 12.95
CA VAL A 122 -0.44 -16.62 12.77
C VAL A 122 -0.02 -17.81 13.65
N SER A 123 1.29 -17.99 13.90
CA SER A 123 1.80 -19.05 14.79
C SER A 123 1.39 -18.89 16.25
N GLN A 124 1.12 -17.66 16.69
CA GLN A 124 0.71 -17.34 18.06
C GLN A 124 -0.81 -17.34 18.22
N LEU A 125 -1.56 -17.29 17.11
CA LEU A 125 -3.01 -17.16 17.12
C LEU A 125 -3.69 -18.37 17.75
N GLY A 126 -3.26 -19.59 17.42
CA GLY A 126 -3.85 -20.82 17.96
C GLY A 126 -3.84 -20.89 19.50
N PRO A 127 -2.66 -20.76 20.15
CA PRO A 127 -2.57 -20.72 21.61
C PRO A 127 -3.39 -19.59 22.25
N LEU A 128 -3.39 -18.39 21.65
CA LEU A 128 -4.16 -17.25 22.16
C LEU A 128 -5.68 -17.51 22.12
N LEU A 129 -6.19 -18.04 21.01
CA LEU A 129 -7.60 -18.38 20.86
C LEU A 129 -8.00 -19.53 21.77
N ARG A 130 -7.15 -20.56 21.91
CA ARG A 130 -7.39 -21.67 22.83
C ARG A 130 -7.52 -21.19 24.28
N ARG A 131 -6.63 -20.30 24.72
CA ARG A 131 -6.70 -19.69 26.05
C ARG A 131 -8.02 -18.94 26.25
N LYS A 132 -8.43 -18.14 25.26
CA LYS A 132 -9.72 -17.42 25.28
C LYS A 132 -10.93 -18.37 25.33
N THR A 133 -10.89 -19.49 24.61
CA THR A 133 -11.93 -20.53 24.69
C THR A 133 -12.03 -21.12 26.09
N LEU A 134 -10.90 -21.44 26.73
CA LEU A 134 -10.88 -21.98 28.09
C LEU A 134 -11.37 -20.95 29.12
N GLU A 135 -10.96 -19.69 29.00
CA GLU A 135 -11.46 -18.57 29.83
C GLU A 135 -12.99 -18.48 29.73
N MET A 136 -13.56 -18.53 28.52
CA MET A 136 -15.01 -18.45 28.34
C MET A 136 -15.76 -19.68 28.87
N GLN A 137 -15.21 -20.89 28.69
CA GLN A 137 -15.79 -22.11 29.26
C GLN A 137 -15.81 -22.08 30.79
N GLN A 138 -14.76 -21.53 31.42
CA GLN A 138 -14.72 -21.38 32.86
C GLN A 138 -15.82 -20.45 33.38
N VAL A 139 -16.06 -19.32 32.71
CA VAL A 139 -17.16 -18.41 33.10
C VAL A 139 -18.53 -19.07 32.87
N GLU A 140 -18.70 -19.91 31.85
CA GLU A 140 -19.94 -20.68 31.69
C GLU A 140 -20.14 -21.70 32.82
N ALA A 141 -19.08 -22.33 33.31
CA ALA A 141 -19.15 -23.27 34.44
C ALA A 141 -19.47 -22.58 35.78
N GLU A 142 -19.16 -21.28 35.94
CA GLU A 142 -19.60 -20.48 37.11
C GLU A 142 -21.13 -20.45 37.25
N LYS A 143 -21.89 -20.71 36.17
CA LYS A 143 -23.36 -20.78 36.22
C LYS A 143 -23.85 -21.79 37.27
N ASP A 144 -23.17 -22.93 37.36
CA ASP A 144 -23.61 -24.07 38.17
C ASP A 144 -23.23 -23.90 39.65
N THR A 145 -22.42 -22.90 39.99
CA THR A 145 -21.94 -22.63 41.36
C THR A 145 -22.71 -21.51 42.06
N ILE A 146 -23.56 -20.77 41.35
CA ILE A 146 -24.29 -19.61 41.89
C ILE A 146 -25.44 -20.06 42.80
N GLN A 147 -25.48 -19.53 44.02
CA GLN A 147 -26.52 -19.85 45.00
C GLN A 147 -27.34 -18.63 45.42
N THR A 148 -26.78 -17.42 45.35
CA THR A 148 -27.46 -16.20 45.81
C THR A 148 -28.09 -15.40 44.67
N VAL A 149 -29.16 -14.66 44.99
CA VAL A 149 -29.84 -13.78 44.03
C VAL A 149 -28.93 -12.64 43.55
N GLN A 150 -28.02 -12.14 44.41
CA GLN A 150 -27.07 -11.09 44.05
C GLN A 150 -26.00 -11.59 43.07
N GLU A 151 -25.45 -12.78 43.30
CA GLU A 151 -24.52 -13.43 42.37
C GLU A 151 -25.17 -13.73 41.02
N MET A 152 -26.45 -14.13 41.03
CA MET A 152 -27.22 -14.35 39.80
C MET A 152 -27.34 -13.08 38.97
N GLN A 153 -27.60 -11.92 39.59
CA GLN A 153 -27.66 -10.64 38.88
C GLN A 153 -26.32 -10.26 38.23
N HIS A 154 -25.22 -10.46 38.95
CA HIS A 154 -23.87 -10.23 38.40
C HIS A 154 -23.54 -11.19 37.24
N PHE A 155 -23.92 -12.46 37.38
CA PHE A 155 -23.74 -13.46 36.33
C PHE A 155 -24.58 -13.18 35.09
N MET A 156 -25.82 -12.72 35.23
CA MET A 156 -26.65 -12.33 34.08
C MET A 156 -26.01 -11.20 33.27
N ALA A 157 -25.26 -10.29 33.91
CA ALA A 157 -24.49 -9.27 33.20
C ALA A 157 -23.33 -9.88 32.40
N LYS A 158 -22.54 -10.79 33.02
CA LYS A 158 -21.48 -11.54 32.33
C LYS A 158 -22.02 -12.39 31.17
N LEU A 159 -23.16 -13.06 31.38
CA LEU A 159 -23.79 -13.95 30.39
C LEU A 159 -24.20 -13.18 29.13
N LYS A 160 -24.71 -11.95 29.27
CA LYS A 160 -25.01 -11.10 28.12
C LYS A 160 -23.77 -10.79 27.28
N THR A 161 -22.62 -10.57 27.92
CA THR A 161 -21.34 -10.40 27.20
C THR A 161 -20.93 -11.70 26.52
N LEU A 162 -20.96 -12.82 27.26
CA LEU A 162 -20.61 -14.15 26.72
C LEU A 162 -21.46 -14.55 25.51
N THR A 163 -22.77 -14.30 25.51
CA THR A 163 -23.64 -14.64 24.37
C THR A 163 -23.28 -13.87 23.11
N THR A 164 -22.71 -12.67 23.25
CA THR A 164 -22.22 -11.87 22.11
C THR A 164 -20.82 -12.29 21.66
N GLU A 165 -19.92 -12.61 22.59
CA GLU A 165 -18.52 -12.93 22.28
C GLU A 165 -18.32 -14.37 21.79
N LYS A 166 -19.13 -15.33 22.26
CA LYS A 166 -18.99 -16.76 21.95
C LYS A 166 -19.11 -17.07 20.45
N PRO A 167 -20.10 -16.55 19.70
CA PRO A 167 -20.14 -16.75 18.25
C PRO A 167 -18.96 -16.10 17.52
N LEU A 168 -18.46 -14.96 18.00
CA LEU A 168 -17.28 -14.29 17.42
C LEU A 168 -16.01 -15.12 17.65
N LEU A 169 -15.81 -15.65 18.86
CA LEU A 169 -14.70 -16.55 19.15
C LEU A 169 -14.76 -17.81 18.30
N SER A 170 -15.94 -18.43 18.16
CA SER A 170 -16.15 -19.60 17.29
C SER A 170 -15.73 -19.29 15.84
N ALA A 171 -16.19 -18.16 15.30
CA ALA A 171 -15.83 -17.70 13.96
C ALA A 171 -14.31 -17.50 13.82
N HIS A 172 -13.66 -16.84 14.77
CA HIS A 172 -12.23 -16.57 14.74
C HIS A 172 -11.38 -17.85 14.90
N VAL A 173 -11.83 -18.84 15.68
CA VAL A 173 -11.18 -20.17 15.79
C VAL A 173 -11.22 -20.90 14.45
N ASN A 174 -12.39 -20.95 13.79
CA ASN A 174 -12.51 -21.62 12.50
C ASN A 174 -11.70 -20.92 11.41
N LEU A 175 -11.70 -19.58 11.40
CA LEU A 175 -10.88 -18.79 10.48
C LEU A 175 -9.38 -19.02 10.71
N ALA A 176 -8.94 -19.07 11.97
CA ALA A 176 -7.55 -19.37 12.29
C ALA A 176 -7.14 -20.77 11.82
N ALA A 177 -8.01 -21.78 12.01
CA ALA A 177 -7.78 -23.14 11.53
C ALA A 177 -7.66 -23.18 10.00
N TYR A 178 -8.59 -22.55 9.30
CA TYR A 178 -8.59 -22.44 7.83
C TYR A 178 -7.30 -21.77 7.30
N LEU A 179 -6.88 -20.66 7.91
CA LEU A 179 -5.66 -19.96 7.50
C LEU A 179 -4.41 -20.81 7.74
N ASN A 180 -4.34 -21.54 8.86
CA ASN A 180 -3.22 -22.43 9.17
C ASN A 180 -3.12 -23.59 8.18
N GLU A 181 -4.24 -24.21 7.81
CA GLU A 181 -4.26 -25.27 6.79
C GLU A 181 -3.77 -24.74 5.45
N LYS A 182 -4.28 -23.58 5.01
CA LYS A 182 -3.88 -22.98 3.74
C LYS A 182 -2.40 -22.57 3.70
N LYS A 183 -1.85 -22.05 4.80
CA LYS A 183 -0.45 -21.62 4.88
C LYS A 183 0.53 -22.76 5.21
N GLY A 184 0.04 -23.90 5.68
CA GLY A 184 0.85 -25.11 5.87
C GLY A 184 1.01 -25.96 4.62
N GLY A 185 0.37 -25.58 3.50
CA GLY A 185 0.46 -26.33 2.25
C GLY A 185 1.82 -26.20 1.57
N ASP A 186 2.26 -27.29 0.92
CA ASP A 186 3.55 -27.34 0.21
C ASP A 186 3.66 -26.27 -0.87
N ASP A 187 2.57 -25.97 -1.58
CA ASP A 187 2.56 -24.95 -2.63
C ASP A 187 2.94 -23.57 -2.08
N PHE A 188 2.35 -23.18 -0.94
CA PHE A 188 2.69 -21.92 -0.27
C PHE A 188 4.16 -21.91 0.17
N HIS A 189 4.67 -23.02 0.69
CA HIS A 189 6.09 -23.13 1.06
C HIS A 189 7.03 -23.03 -0.16
N ARG A 190 6.65 -23.58 -1.31
CA ARG A 190 7.41 -23.43 -2.57
C ARG A 190 7.42 -21.97 -3.04
N GLU A 191 6.27 -21.30 -3.02
CA GLU A 191 6.15 -19.88 -3.37
C GLU A 191 6.98 -18.99 -2.43
N TRP A 192 6.82 -19.19 -1.12
CA TRP A 192 7.50 -18.39 -0.09
C TRP A 192 9.02 -18.60 -0.10
N ARG A 193 9.49 -19.82 -0.39
CA ARG A 193 10.93 -20.09 -0.53
C ARG A 193 11.58 -19.19 -1.58
N TRP A 194 10.91 -18.96 -2.72
CA TRP A 194 11.45 -18.09 -3.76
C TRP A 194 11.35 -16.63 -3.40
N GLU A 195 10.27 -16.21 -2.73
CA GLU A 195 10.17 -14.87 -2.15
C GLU A 195 11.33 -14.58 -1.18
N ASP A 196 11.62 -15.51 -0.27
CA ASP A 196 12.73 -15.42 0.68
C ASP A 196 14.08 -15.34 -0.03
N ALA A 197 14.30 -16.18 -1.06
CA ALA A 197 15.54 -16.16 -1.84
C ALA A 197 15.73 -14.84 -2.63
N ILE A 198 14.65 -14.29 -3.18
CA ILE A 198 14.68 -13.00 -3.90
C ILE A 198 14.97 -11.87 -2.92
N THR A 199 14.18 -11.73 -1.85
CA THR A 199 14.32 -10.64 -0.86
C THR A 199 15.66 -10.68 -0.14
N SER A 200 16.21 -11.87 0.09
CA SER A 200 17.54 -12.09 0.68
C SER A 200 18.69 -11.89 -0.32
N CYS A 201 18.42 -11.63 -1.60
CA CYS A 201 19.41 -11.52 -2.68
C CYS A 201 20.28 -12.78 -2.86
N THR A 202 19.75 -13.96 -2.58
CA THR A 202 20.48 -15.23 -2.73
C THR A 202 20.23 -15.91 -4.08
N ASP A 203 19.22 -15.48 -4.83
CA ASP A 203 18.92 -15.97 -6.18
C ASP A 203 19.73 -15.27 -7.29
N THR A 204 21.05 -15.35 -7.22
CA THR A 204 21.93 -14.72 -8.21
C THR A 204 21.93 -15.41 -9.57
N ALA A 205 21.53 -16.68 -9.63
CA ALA A 205 21.51 -17.49 -10.85
C ALA A 205 20.15 -17.48 -11.57
N GLY A 206 19.16 -16.73 -11.07
CA GLY A 206 17.81 -16.67 -11.67
C GLY A 206 17.05 -18.00 -11.57
N LYS A 207 17.32 -18.81 -10.54
CA LYS A 207 16.61 -20.07 -10.30
C LYS A 207 15.15 -19.83 -9.95
N SER A 208 14.83 -18.68 -9.34
CA SER A 208 13.44 -18.33 -9.06
C SER A 208 12.63 -18.14 -10.34
N LEU A 209 13.24 -17.64 -11.42
CA LEU A 209 12.56 -17.45 -12.70
C LEU A 209 12.19 -18.80 -13.33
N ALA A 210 13.11 -19.76 -13.32
CA ALA A 210 12.84 -21.12 -13.80
C ALA A 210 11.75 -21.80 -12.96
N ALA A 211 11.76 -21.61 -11.64
CA ALA A 211 10.72 -22.16 -10.78
C ALA A 211 9.36 -21.48 -10.95
N VAL A 212 9.32 -20.20 -11.34
CA VAL A 212 8.08 -19.53 -11.72
C VAL A 212 7.52 -20.12 -13.01
N GLU A 213 8.36 -20.42 -14.01
CA GLU A 213 7.93 -21.11 -15.24
C GLU A 213 7.36 -22.50 -14.92
N GLU A 214 8.06 -23.30 -14.10
CA GLU A 214 7.56 -24.59 -13.62
C GLU A 214 6.25 -24.44 -12.82
N GLY A 215 6.14 -23.37 -12.01
CA GLY A 215 4.93 -23.03 -11.28
C GLY A 215 3.76 -22.73 -12.22
N MET A 216 4.00 -22.01 -13.32
CA MET A 216 3.00 -21.74 -14.35
C MET A 216 2.51 -23.03 -15.01
N ASP A 217 3.42 -23.94 -15.35
CA ASP A 217 3.09 -25.26 -15.92
C ASP A 217 2.28 -26.12 -14.94
N ASN A 218 2.55 -25.98 -13.64
CA ASN A 218 1.80 -26.61 -12.55
C ASN A 218 0.51 -25.86 -12.13
N GLY A 219 0.12 -24.82 -12.86
CA GLY A 219 -1.15 -24.12 -12.63
C GLY A 219 -1.15 -23.14 -11.45
N TRP A 220 0.00 -22.55 -11.09
CA TRP A 220 0.05 -21.46 -10.12
C TRP A 220 -0.90 -20.32 -10.51
N PRO A 221 -1.54 -19.63 -9.55
CA PRO A 221 -2.38 -18.48 -9.85
C PRO A 221 -1.58 -17.36 -10.53
N LEU A 222 -2.16 -16.72 -11.57
CA LEU A 222 -1.53 -15.62 -12.30
C LEU A 222 -0.94 -14.55 -11.37
N LYS A 223 -1.66 -14.20 -10.31
CA LYS A 223 -1.25 -13.13 -9.39
C LYS A 223 -0.09 -13.54 -8.50
N THR A 224 0.06 -14.82 -8.17
CA THR A 224 1.27 -15.36 -7.53
C THR A 224 2.47 -15.19 -8.44
N VAL A 225 2.32 -15.58 -9.72
CA VAL A 225 3.37 -15.46 -10.73
C VAL A 225 3.78 -14.00 -10.92
N LEU A 226 2.81 -13.11 -11.17
CA LEU A 226 3.09 -11.68 -11.34
C LEU A 226 3.71 -11.06 -10.08
N ARG A 227 3.27 -11.45 -8.88
CA ARG A 227 3.84 -10.98 -7.61
C ARG A 227 5.32 -11.32 -7.50
N LEU A 228 5.70 -12.58 -7.75
CA LEU A 228 7.10 -13.01 -7.68
C LEU A 228 7.96 -12.35 -8.78
N LEU A 229 7.43 -12.22 -9.99
CA LEU A 229 8.14 -11.55 -11.09
C LEU A 229 8.33 -10.05 -10.83
N CYS A 230 7.32 -9.36 -10.30
CA CYS A 230 7.45 -7.95 -9.93
C CYS A 230 8.43 -7.77 -8.76
N LEU A 231 8.39 -8.65 -7.76
CA LEU A 231 9.35 -8.66 -6.66
C LEU A 231 10.78 -8.87 -7.16
N TYR A 232 10.99 -9.84 -8.06
CA TYR A 232 12.28 -10.07 -8.70
C TYR A 232 12.75 -8.82 -9.47
N SER A 233 11.87 -8.25 -10.29
CA SER A 233 12.15 -7.06 -11.08
C SER A 233 12.51 -5.85 -10.22
N GLU A 234 11.89 -5.69 -9.04
CA GLU A 234 12.25 -4.62 -8.12
C GLU A 234 13.63 -4.86 -7.49
N VAL A 235 13.88 -6.07 -6.95
CA VAL A 235 15.13 -6.38 -6.23
C VAL A 235 16.36 -6.41 -7.16
N TYR A 236 16.21 -6.95 -8.37
CA TYR A 236 17.30 -7.15 -9.32
C TYR A 236 17.33 -6.14 -10.48
N GLN A 237 16.53 -5.06 -10.39
CA GLN A 237 16.43 -4.02 -11.45
C GLN A 237 15.99 -4.56 -12.83
N GLY A 238 14.97 -5.41 -12.82
CA GLY A 238 14.42 -6.06 -13.99
C GLY A 238 14.95 -7.47 -14.20
N LEU A 239 14.43 -8.13 -15.24
CA LEU A 239 14.85 -9.47 -15.59
C LEU A 239 16.24 -9.49 -16.27
N PRO A 240 17.01 -10.60 -16.17
CA PRO A 240 18.41 -10.66 -16.61
C PRO A 240 18.66 -10.31 -18.08
N SER A 241 17.72 -10.63 -18.97
CA SER A 241 17.83 -10.33 -20.39
C SER A 241 16.47 -9.95 -20.99
N GLN A 242 16.49 -9.08 -22.01
CA GLN A 242 15.26 -8.73 -22.74
C GLN A 242 14.62 -9.97 -23.38
N GLY A 243 15.44 -10.91 -23.88
CA GLY A 243 14.96 -12.15 -24.48
C GLY A 243 14.17 -13.02 -23.49
N GLN A 244 14.71 -13.20 -22.28
CA GLN A 244 14.04 -13.97 -21.21
C GLN A 244 12.74 -13.28 -20.78
N TYR A 245 12.74 -11.95 -20.67
CA TYR A 245 11.53 -11.20 -20.38
C TYR A 245 10.43 -11.38 -21.44
N GLU A 246 10.77 -11.31 -22.72
CA GLU A 246 9.80 -11.57 -23.80
C GLU A 246 9.32 -13.02 -23.83
N GLN A 247 10.18 -13.98 -23.48
CA GLN A 247 9.79 -15.39 -23.37
C GLN A 247 8.79 -15.61 -22.22
N LEU A 248 9.06 -15.05 -21.04
CA LEU A 248 8.14 -15.11 -19.91
C LEU A 248 6.81 -14.44 -20.21
N LYS A 249 6.81 -13.25 -20.86
CA LYS A 249 5.57 -12.61 -21.33
C LYS A 249 4.78 -13.53 -22.25
N ARG A 250 5.44 -14.18 -23.22
CA ARG A 250 4.78 -15.15 -24.11
C ARG A 250 4.21 -16.34 -23.34
N GLY A 251 4.96 -16.90 -22.39
CA GLY A 251 4.49 -18.00 -21.53
C GLY A 251 3.26 -17.60 -20.73
N ILE A 252 3.26 -16.42 -20.10
CA ILE A 252 2.12 -15.92 -19.32
C ILE A 252 0.87 -15.82 -20.21
N LEU A 253 1.01 -15.27 -21.41
CA LEU A 253 -0.11 -15.13 -22.36
C LEU A 253 -0.63 -16.49 -22.86
N GLN A 254 0.23 -17.50 -22.97
CA GLN A 254 -0.14 -18.86 -23.37
C GLN A 254 -0.89 -19.59 -22.27
N VAL A 255 -0.45 -19.48 -21.01
CA VAL A 255 -1.03 -20.20 -19.87
C VAL A 255 -2.31 -19.52 -19.37
N TYR A 256 -2.30 -18.20 -19.21
CA TYR A 256 -3.41 -17.45 -18.59
C TYR A 256 -4.29 -16.71 -19.59
N GLY A 257 -3.95 -16.76 -20.88
CA GLY A 257 -4.71 -16.15 -21.95
C GLY A 257 -4.32 -14.71 -22.27
N TYR A 258 -4.77 -14.25 -23.44
CA TYR A 258 -4.37 -12.95 -24.01
C TYR A 258 -5.03 -11.74 -23.32
N GLU A 259 -6.03 -11.97 -22.49
CA GLU A 259 -6.70 -10.92 -21.69
C GLU A 259 -5.77 -10.23 -20.69
N VAL A 260 -4.66 -10.89 -20.34
CA VAL A 260 -3.64 -10.39 -19.42
C VAL A 260 -2.71 -9.36 -20.07
N LEU A 261 -2.67 -9.26 -21.41
CA LEU A 261 -1.74 -8.37 -22.12
C LEU A 261 -1.81 -6.90 -21.67
N PRO A 262 -2.98 -6.26 -21.51
CA PRO A 262 -3.06 -4.87 -21.05
C PRO A 262 -2.49 -4.68 -19.63
N LEU A 263 -2.64 -5.68 -18.76
CA LEU A 263 -2.02 -5.68 -17.44
C LEU A 263 -0.49 -5.73 -17.55
N LEU A 264 0.05 -6.63 -18.39
CA LEU A 264 1.50 -6.72 -18.63
C LEU A 264 2.07 -5.39 -19.18
N GLN A 265 1.36 -4.75 -20.11
CA GLN A 265 1.75 -3.43 -20.63
C GLN A 265 1.76 -2.36 -19.53
N THR A 266 0.76 -2.38 -18.64
CA THR A 266 0.69 -1.44 -17.51
C THR A 266 1.83 -1.68 -16.52
N LEU A 267 2.16 -2.94 -16.23
CA LEU A 267 3.29 -3.30 -15.37
C LEU A 267 4.64 -2.88 -15.98
N GLU A 268 4.79 -2.98 -17.29
CA GLU A 268 5.98 -2.51 -18.02
C GLU A 268 6.09 -0.98 -17.99
N GLN A 269 4.99 -0.27 -18.28
CA GLN A 269 4.92 1.20 -18.24
C GLN A 269 5.18 1.79 -16.85
N THR A 270 4.77 1.09 -15.80
CA THR A 270 5.01 1.48 -14.40
C THR A 270 6.37 1.04 -13.86
N GLN A 271 7.18 0.36 -14.68
CA GLN A 271 8.47 -0.23 -14.35
C GLN A 271 8.44 -1.31 -13.25
N LEU A 272 7.25 -1.82 -12.90
CA LEU A 272 7.07 -2.89 -11.92
C LEU A 272 7.57 -4.24 -12.46
N LEU A 273 7.41 -4.47 -13.77
CA LEU A 273 7.90 -5.67 -14.43
C LEU A 273 8.53 -5.32 -15.78
N THR A 274 9.86 -5.33 -15.84
CA THR A 274 10.61 -4.96 -17.05
C THR A 274 11.72 -5.98 -17.36
N GLY A 275 12.22 -5.96 -18.59
CA GLY A 275 13.55 -6.48 -18.89
C GLY A 275 14.66 -5.67 -18.18
N PRO A 276 15.93 -5.84 -18.58
CA PRO A 276 17.05 -5.12 -17.97
C PRO A 276 16.83 -3.61 -18.05
N ARG A 277 16.80 -2.92 -16.91
CA ARG A 277 16.65 -1.45 -16.88
C ARG A 277 17.88 -0.80 -17.54
N LYS A 278 17.67 -0.01 -18.59
CA LYS A 278 18.74 0.69 -19.34
C LYS A 278 18.84 2.16 -18.90
N GLY A 279 20.00 2.59 -18.41
CA GLY A 279 20.31 4.02 -18.17
C GLY A 279 19.80 4.60 -16.84
N THR A 280 20.51 5.64 -16.36
CA THR A 280 20.37 6.53 -15.16
C THR A 280 19.85 6.02 -13.81
N ASP A 281 19.07 4.94 -13.75
CA ASP A 281 18.63 4.28 -12.50
C ASP A 281 19.75 3.44 -11.86
N LYS A 282 21.01 3.74 -12.19
CA LYS A 282 22.22 3.03 -11.73
C LYS A 282 22.44 3.10 -10.21
N ASN A 283 21.60 3.86 -9.51
CA ASN A 283 21.67 4.00 -8.06
C ASN A 283 20.73 3.06 -7.30
N HIS A 284 19.88 2.23 -7.92
CA HIS A 284 19.05 1.32 -7.11
C HIS A 284 19.85 0.08 -6.64
N ASN A 285 20.49 0.13 -5.49
CA ASN A 285 21.20 -1.03 -4.93
C ASN A 285 20.42 -1.65 -3.76
N TRP A 286 19.51 -2.57 -4.07
CA TRP A 286 18.71 -3.25 -3.05
C TRP A 286 19.57 -4.00 -2.02
N ALA A 287 20.70 -4.59 -2.43
CA ALA A 287 21.58 -5.29 -1.49
C ALA A 287 22.17 -4.35 -0.44
N GLN A 288 22.47 -3.11 -0.81
CA GLN A 288 22.92 -2.08 0.12
C GLN A 288 21.78 -1.59 1.01
N VAL A 289 20.60 -1.28 0.44
CA VAL A 289 19.41 -0.88 1.20
C VAL A 289 19.04 -1.96 2.23
N LYS A 290 19.03 -3.23 1.82
CA LYS A 290 18.78 -4.40 2.69
C LYS A 290 19.72 -4.43 3.87
N LYS A 291 21.02 -4.18 3.65
CA LYS A 291 22.05 -4.17 4.69
C LYS A 291 21.88 -2.99 5.63
N ASP A 292 21.79 -1.76 5.11
CA ASP A 292 21.80 -0.54 5.92
C ASP A 292 20.52 -0.38 6.76
N PHE A 293 19.39 -0.87 6.25
CA PHE A 293 18.11 -0.89 6.97
C PHE A 293 17.82 -2.20 7.72
N ALA A 294 18.72 -3.19 7.66
CA ALA A 294 18.52 -4.53 8.25
C ALA A 294 17.13 -5.10 7.89
N LEU A 295 16.87 -5.20 6.58
CA LEU A 295 15.56 -5.61 6.05
C LEU A 295 15.32 -7.12 6.14
N VAL A 296 16.36 -7.94 6.23
CA VAL A 296 16.25 -9.39 6.37
C VAL A 296 16.94 -9.78 7.66
N VAL A 297 16.20 -10.42 8.56
CA VAL A 297 16.66 -10.86 9.87
C VAL A 297 16.86 -12.37 9.80
N GLU A 298 18.08 -12.82 10.10
CA GLU A 298 18.36 -14.25 10.15
C GLU A 298 17.65 -14.86 11.36
N LYS A 299 17.16 -16.11 11.22
CA LYS A 299 16.30 -16.76 12.23
C LYS A 299 16.96 -16.91 13.61
N GLN A 300 18.29 -16.77 13.71
CA GLN A 300 19.03 -16.81 14.97
C GLN A 300 18.85 -15.52 15.80
N ASP A 301 18.52 -14.40 15.15
CA ASP A 301 18.31 -13.08 15.78
C ASP A 301 16.82 -12.74 15.97
N ALA A 302 15.94 -13.68 15.60
CA ALA A 302 14.48 -13.52 15.61
C ALA A 302 13.82 -13.10 16.94
N PRO A 303 14.34 -13.40 18.15
CA PRO A 303 13.67 -12.95 19.37
C PRO A 303 13.79 -11.44 19.64
N GLU A 304 14.74 -10.73 19.01
CA GLU A 304 14.99 -9.30 19.30
C GLU A 304 14.39 -8.32 18.27
N ASP A 305 14.22 -8.72 17.01
CA ASP A 305 13.83 -7.78 15.96
C ASP A 305 12.31 -7.75 15.73
N ALA A 306 11.60 -6.85 16.43
CA ALA A 306 10.14 -6.89 16.44
C ALA A 306 9.43 -6.30 15.21
N PHE A 307 10.14 -5.99 14.11
CA PHE A 307 9.52 -5.47 12.89
C PHE A 307 9.32 -6.55 11.83
N SER A 308 10.21 -7.55 11.81
CA SER A 308 10.19 -8.62 10.81
C SER A 308 9.13 -9.68 11.07
N TYR A 309 8.55 -9.70 12.28
CA TYR A 309 7.56 -10.67 12.70
C TYR A 309 6.34 -10.70 11.77
N ALA A 310 5.89 -9.56 11.25
CA ALA A 310 4.71 -9.46 10.41
C ALA A 310 4.89 -10.15 9.04
N TYR A 311 6.14 -10.38 8.62
CA TYR A 311 6.53 -10.98 7.35
C TYR A 311 7.45 -12.19 7.53
N SER A 312 7.56 -12.75 8.75
CA SER A 312 8.36 -13.94 9.07
C SER A 312 9.84 -13.87 8.67
N GLY A 313 10.48 -12.71 8.84
CA GLY A 313 11.93 -12.54 8.59
C GLY A 313 12.29 -11.29 7.81
N TYR A 314 11.35 -10.74 7.03
CA TYR A 314 11.52 -9.46 6.34
C TYR A 314 10.96 -8.28 7.15
N ALA A 315 11.74 -7.24 7.41
CA ALA A 315 11.26 -6.01 8.00
C ALA A 315 10.84 -5.01 6.90
N PRO A 316 9.60 -4.50 6.88
CA PRO A 316 9.17 -3.55 5.86
C PRO A 316 10.05 -2.30 5.83
N LEU A 317 10.55 -1.95 4.64
CA LEU A 317 11.39 -0.77 4.47
C LEU A 317 10.67 0.50 4.93
N SER A 318 9.38 0.65 4.62
CA SER A 318 8.55 1.77 5.07
C SER A 318 8.54 1.96 6.59
N VAL A 319 8.55 0.85 7.36
CA VAL A 319 8.58 0.87 8.82
C VAL A 319 9.99 1.18 9.33
N ARG A 320 11.03 0.60 8.69
CA ARG A 320 12.43 0.91 9.00
C ARG A 320 12.78 2.38 8.73
N LEU A 321 12.18 3.01 7.71
CA LEU A 321 12.30 4.45 7.47
C LEU A 321 11.78 5.27 8.65
N VAL A 322 10.59 4.92 9.18
CA VAL A 322 10.01 5.58 10.36
C VAL A 322 10.82 5.31 11.63
N GLN A 323 11.36 4.09 11.77
CA GLN A 323 12.25 3.74 12.88
C GLN A 323 13.52 4.59 12.87
N LYS A 324 14.24 4.64 11.74
CA LYS A 324 15.51 5.37 11.60
C LYS A 324 15.36 6.88 11.83
N LEU A 325 14.16 7.42 11.68
CA LEU A 325 13.86 8.82 12.01
C LEU A 325 14.06 9.16 13.50
N ALA A 326 13.93 8.19 14.42
CA ALA A 326 14.22 8.40 15.84
C ALA A 326 15.70 8.24 16.21
N SER A 327 16.54 7.76 15.29
CA SER A 327 17.97 7.62 15.58
C SER A 327 18.59 9.01 15.80
N PRO A 328 19.68 9.15 16.59
CA PRO A 328 20.27 10.46 16.93
C PRO A 328 20.63 11.36 15.75
N HIS A 329 20.86 10.78 14.57
CA HIS A 329 21.18 11.49 13.32
C HIS A 329 20.09 11.33 12.24
N GLY A 330 18.91 10.80 12.61
CA GLY A 330 17.81 10.51 11.70
C GLY A 330 18.25 9.77 10.44
N TRP A 331 17.77 10.22 9.28
CA TRP A 331 18.16 9.70 7.98
C TRP A 331 19.54 10.17 7.49
N ARG A 332 20.11 11.20 8.12
CA ARG A 332 21.44 11.75 7.78
C ARG A 332 22.59 10.96 8.39
N GLY A 333 22.29 10.00 9.26
CA GLY A 333 23.26 9.11 9.87
C GLY A 333 23.64 7.93 8.96
N SER A 334 23.59 6.73 9.52
CA SER A 334 24.07 5.49 8.89
C SER A 334 23.34 5.06 7.61
N VAL A 335 22.24 5.72 7.24
CA VAL A 335 21.41 5.33 6.09
C VAL A 335 21.39 6.37 4.97
N SER A 336 22.17 7.46 5.09
CA SER A 336 22.13 8.58 4.12
C SER A 336 22.40 8.15 2.69
N ASP A 337 23.39 7.26 2.48
CA ASP A 337 23.72 6.75 1.15
C ASP A 337 22.58 5.91 0.60
N SER A 338 22.01 5.02 1.42
CA SER A 338 20.86 4.20 1.04
C SER A 338 19.61 5.00 0.74
N MET A 339 19.40 6.15 1.40
CA MET A 339 18.27 7.05 1.09
C MET A 339 18.34 7.60 -0.34
N ALA A 340 19.54 7.81 -0.89
CA ALA A 340 19.72 8.27 -2.27
C ALA A 340 19.48 7.17 -3.33
N LEU A 341 19.38 5.91 -2.89
CA LEU A 341 19.09 4.75 -3.75
C LEU A 341 17.59 4.47 -3.89
N LEU A 342 16.76 5.12 -3.06
CA LEU A 342 15.31 4.93 -3.04
C LEU A 342 14.61 5.82 -4.07
N ALA A 343 13.41 5.41 -4.46
CA ALA A 343 12.59 6.20 -5.39
C ALA A 343 12.06 7.48 -4.72
N GLY A 344 12.34 8.61 -5.35
CA GLY A 344 11.82 9.93 -4.97
C GLY A 344 12.77 10.75 -4.09
N PRO A 345 12.53 12.05 -3.95
CA PRO A 345 13.35 12.94 -3.13
C PRO A 345 13.04 12.75 -1.63
N VAL A 346 14.06 12.96 -0.79
CA VAL A 346 13.92 13.05 0.66
C VAL A 346 13.83 14.50 1.06
N LEU A 347 12.69 14.90 1.63
CA LEU A 347 12.41 16.29 2.00
C LEU A 347 12.09 16.37 3.49
N GLU A 348 12.75 17.28 4.18
CA GLU A 348 12.47 17.66 5.57
C GLU A 348 12.01 19.12 5.55
N ALA A 349 10.86 19.41 6.17
CA ALA A 349 10.30 20.75 6.22
C ALA A 349 9.81 21.06 7.63
N ASP A 350 10.38 22.10 8.24
CA ASP A 350 9.92 22.61 9.52
C ASP A 350 8.78 23.60 9.31
N ARG A 351 7.70 23.40 10.06
CA ARG A 351 6.61 24.37 10.08
C ARG A 351 7.00 25.50 11.03
N GLU A 352 7.28 26.68 10.49
CA GLU A 352 7.45 27.86 11.35
C GLU A 352 6.23 28.05 12.27
N PRO A 353 6.43 28.32 13.56
CA PRO A 353 5.33 28.60 14.46
C PRO A 353 4.60 29.84 13.96
N ARG A 354 3.28 29.75 13.80
CA ARG A 354 2.43 30.91 13.49
C ARG A 354 2.64 31.96 14.58
N ARG A 355 3.46 32.98 14.31
CA ARG A 355 3.58 34.17 15.15
C ARG A 355 2.20 34.82 15.21
N GLY A 356 1.51 34.67 16.34
CA GLY A 356 0.24 35.35 16.60
C GLY A 356 0.49 36.86 16.59
N LYS A 357 0.04 37.56 15.55
CA LYS A 357 -0.11 39.02 15.62
C LYS A 357 -1.30 39.30 16.53
N THR A 358 -1.04 39.86 17.70
CA THR A 358 -2.05 40.54 18.51
C THR A 358 -2.66 41.68 17.69
N ALA A 359 -3.98 41.81 17.79
CA ALA A 359 -4.80 42.65 16.94
C ALA A 359 -4.53 44.16 17.09
N ARG A 360 -4.48 44.87 15.96
CA ARG A 360 -5.13 46.17 15.80
C ARG A 360 -5.44 46.42 14.32
N GLY A 361 -6.68 46.84 14.06
CA GLY A 361 -7.27 46.86 12.74
C GLY A 361 -6.56 47.76 11.73
N SER A 362 -6.49 47.26 10.49
CA SER A 362 -6.57 48.06 9.29
C SER A 362 -6.92 47.12 8.13
N THR A 363 -7.92 47.49 7.36
CA THR A 363 -8.29 46.84 6.11
C THR A 363 -7.21 47.09 5.07
N ALA A 364 -6.32 46.12 4.87
CA ALA A 364 -5.44 46.06 3.71
C ALA A 364 -5.39 44.62 3.20
N VAL A 365 -5.78 44.45 1.93
CA VAL A 365 -5.50 43.25 1.15
C VAL A 365 -3.98 43.20 0.95
N GLU A 366 -3.28 42.44 1.77
CA GLU A 366 -1.88 42.10 1.54
C GLU A 366 -1.79 40.68 1.00
N THR A 367 -1.41 40.59 -0.28
CA THR A 367 -0.89 39.38 -0.92
C THR A 367 0.30 38.85 -0.12
N LEU A 368 0.19 37.61 0.37
CA LEU A 368 1.26 36.88 1.03
C LEU A 368 2.52 36.80 0.14
N PRO A 369 3.69 37.26 0.60
CA PRO A 369 4.96 36.89 0.01
C PRO A 369 5.46 35.58 0.64
N GLY A 370 5.83 34.60 -0.18
CA GLY A 370 6.67 33.48 0.27
C GLY A 370 5.97 32.16 0.58
N VAL A 371 5.11 31.67 -0.32
CA VAL A 371 4.98 30.23 -0.53
C VAL A 371 5.40 29.98 -1.98
N ARG A 372 6.67 29.64 -2.20
CA ARG A 372 7.08 29.11 -3.50
C ARG A 372 6.34 27.79 -3.68
N SER A 373 5.61 27.67 -4.77
CA SER A 373 4.83 26.47 -5.05
C SER A 373 5.77 25.28 -5.18
N LEU A 374 5.34 24.09 -4.75
CA LEU A 374 6.03 22.82 -5.06
C LEU A 374 6.25 22.64 -6.57
N ALA A 375 5.45 23.33 -7.40
CA ALA A 375 5.61 23.40 -8.85
C ALA A 375 6.93 24.09 -9.29
N ASP A 376 7.45 25.04 -8.51
CA ASP A 376 8.63 25.83 -8.90
C ASP A 376 9.94 25.05 -8.69
N HIS A 377 10.00 24.12 -7.73
CA HIS A 377 11.16 23.24 -7.54
C HIS A 377 11.30 22.17 -8.64
N VAL A 378 10.20 21.81 -9.31
CA VAL A 378 10.22 20.86 -10.43
C VAL A 378 10.72 21.53 -11.72
N ALA A 379 10.57 22.86 -11.84
CA ALA A 379 11.02 23.61 -13.01
C ALA A 379 12.55 23.80 -13.05
N ASP A 380 13.21 23.95 -11.90
CA ASP A 380 14.68 24.16 -11.85
C ASP A 380 15.50 22.90 -12.15
N VAL A 381 14.89 21.71 -12.07
CA VAL A 381 15.56 20.42 -12.40
C VAL A 381 15.35 20.01 -13.86
N ALA A 382 14.43 20.66 -14.58
CA ALA A 382 14.15 20.39 -15.99
C ALA A 382 14.98 21.24 -16.99
N GLY A 383 15.92 22.05 -16.50
CA GLY A 383 16.72 23.00 -17.27
C GLY A 383 18.21 22.68 -17.36
N ALA A 384 18.59 21.44 -17.66
CA ALA A 384 19.98 21.12 -18.03
C ALA A 384 20.01 20.10 -19.18
N GLY A 385 19.53 20.54 -20.35
CA GLY A 385 19.77 19.87 -21.61
C GLY A 385 21.11 20.30 -22.22
N VAL A 386 21.91 19.30 -22.58
CA VAL A 386 22.75 19.22 -23.78
C VAL A 386 23.66 20.43 -24.07
N GLY A 387 24.95 20.26 -23.80
CA GLY A 387 26.04 21.14 -24.27
C GLY A 387 27.28 20.33 -24.63
N ALA A 388 27.76 20.53 -25.84
CA ALA A 388 28.74 19.72 -26.56
C ALA A 388 30.14 19.63 -25.91
N ILE A 389 30.79 18.49 -26.15
CA ILE A 389 32.21 18.23 -25.85
C ILE A 389 33.05 18.78 -27.00
N MET A 390 33.87 19.81 -26.76
CA MET A 390 35.13 20.06 -27.48
C MET A 390 36.07 20.97 -26.65
N GLY A 391 37.28 20.46 -26.38
CA GLY A 391 38.54 21.13 -26.72
C GLY A 391 39.10 22.26 -25.84
N ALA A 392 40.13 21.89 -25.05
CA ALA A 392 41.42 22.58 -24.85
C ALA A 392 41.51 23.94 -24.12
N GLY A 393 42.52 24.06 -23.25
CA GLY A 393 43.17 25.35 -22.95
C GLY A 393 43.61 25.56 -21.50
N ALA A 394 44.93 25.65 -21.32
CA ALA A 394 45.66 25.88 -20.07
C ALA A 394 45.42 27.28 -19.43
N GLY A 395 45.78 27.44 -18.15
CA GLY A 395 45.99 28.78 -17.57
C GLY A 395 46.01 28.87 -16.04
N ASN A 396 47.17 29.27 -15.51
CA ASN A 396 47.59 29.37 -14.11
C ASN A 396 46.85 30.32 -13.16
N ALA A 397 47.21 30.14 -11.86
CA ALA A 397 47.34 31.13 -10.78
C ALA A 397 46.05 31.48 -10.00
N SER A 398 46.03 31.77 -8.71
CA SER A 398 46.97 31.71 -7.57
C SER A 398 46.10 31.94 -6.33
N CYS A 399 46.52 31.38 -5.20
CA CYS A 399 46.04 31.74 -3.86
C CYS A 399 46.12 33.26 -3.60
N ASN A 400 45.15 33.83 -2.85
CA ASN A 400 45.50 34.49 -1.58
C ASN A 400 44.33 34.74 -0.61
N PHE A 401 44.73 34.63 0.65
CA PHE A 401 44.07 34.88 1.94
C PHE A 401 43.35 36.24 2.07
N LYS A 402 42.33 36.28 2.94
CA LYS A 402 42.25 37.25 4.06
C LYS A 402 41.37 36.73 5.21
N ASN A 403 42.01 36.65 6.38
CA ASN A 403 41.44 36.38 7.70
C ASN A 403 40.46 37.48 8.16
N GLY A 404 39.48 37.08 8.95
CA GLY A 404 38.66 37.94 9.81
C GLY A 404 38.11 37.12 10.98
N SER A 405 38.89 37.07 12.06
CA SER A 405 38.59 36.37 13.31
C SER A 405 37.60 37.17 14.17
N THR A 406 36.54 36.53 14.67
CA THR A 406 35.92 36.90 15.95
C THR A 406 35.61 35.62 16.74
N VAL A 407 36.13 35.60 17.95
CA VAL A 407 36.10 34.52 18.96
C VAL A 407 34.76 34.51 19.70
N SER A 408 34.40 33.33 20.24
CA SER A 408 33.37 33.03 21.27
C SER A 408 31.92 32.96 20.77
N ALA A 409 31.10 31.97 21.12
CA ALA A 409 31.19 30.93 22.15
C ALA A 409 30.28 29.73 21.79
N ASN A 410 30.66 28.55 22.28
CA ASN A 410 29.75 27.39 22.41
C ASN A 410 28.53 27.75 23.28
N PRO A 411 27.43 27.00 23.08
CA PRO A 411 26.93 26.17 24.19
C PRO A 411 26.81 24.73 23.67
N ALA A 412 27.64 23.78 24.11
CA ALA A 412 27.52 23.10 25.40
C ALA A 412 26.06 22.75 25.75
N SER A 413 25.80 21.45 25.75
CA SER A 413 24.76 20.75 26.50
C SER A 413 24.10 21.61 27.58
N ALA A 414 22.87 22.06 27.33
CA ALA A 414 21.98 22.48 28.40
C ALA A 414 21.40 21.22 29.06
N THR A 415 22.16 20.65 29.99
CA THR A 415 21.58 19.95 31.14
C THR A 415 20.89 21.01 32.00
N SER A 416 19.59 21.18 31.82
CA SER A 416 18.73 21.77 32.85
C SER A 416 18.40 20.68 33.86
N SER A 417 19.11 20.71 34.98
CA SER A 417 18.72 20.03 36.21
C SER A 417 17.54 20.77 36.82
N ASP A 418 16.35 20.55 36.27
CA ASP A 418 15.09 20.80 36.95
C ASP A 418 14.50 19.43 37.31
N VAL A 419 14.66 19.06 38.58
CA VAL A 419 13.98 17.93 39.19
C VAL A 419 12.52 18.35 39.38
N GLU A 420 11.72 18.17 38.34
CA GLU A 420 10.27 18.08 38.44
C GLU A 420 9.84 16.80 37.73
N GLY A 421 9.21 15.89 38.47
CA GLY A 421 8.62 14.66 37.94
C GLY A 421 7.45 14.96 37.01
N GLY A 422 7.77 15.34 35.77
CA GLY A 422 6.81 15.56 34.69
C GLY A 422 6.72 14.31 33.83
N SER A 423 5.55 13.68 33.79
CA SER A 423 5.23 12.65 32.80
C SER A 423 5.42 13.24 31.39
N GLN A 424 6.55 12.91 30.74
CA GLN A 424 6.83 13.30 29.36
C GLN A 424 5.71 12.75 28.48
N ARG A 425 4.97 13.64 27.82
CA ARG A 425 3.88 13.25 26.93
C ARG A 425 4.47 12.51 25.72
N SER A 426 3.89 11.36 25.40
CA SER A 426 4.20 10.61 24.18
C SER A 426 4.05 11.48 22.92
N LYS A 427 5.09 11.55 22.08
CA LYS A 427 5.06 12.24 20.78
C LYS A 427 4.09 11.55 19.84
N ILE A 428 3.24 12.30 19.15
CA ILE A 428 2.28 11.79 18.17
C ILE A 428 2.85 11.99 16.77
N VAL A 429 3.14 10.89 16.08
CA VAL A 429 3.67 10.88 14.71
C VAL A 429 2.56 10.42 13.75
N PHE A 430 2.18 11.26 12.80
CA PHE A 430 1.23 10.90 11.75
C PHE A 430 1.97 10.35 10.53
N VAL A 431 1.87 9.04 10.30
CA VAL A 431 2.46 8.36 9.15
C VAL A 431 1.39 8.23 8.08
N PHE A 432 1.61 8.81 6.90
CA PHE A 432 0.67 8.78 5.80
C PHE A 432 1.27 8.10 4.56
N PHE A 433 0.65 7.00 4.13
CA PHE A 433 1.03 6.25 2.93
C PHE A 433 0.26 6.75 1.70
N ILE A 434 0.99 7.29 0.73
CA ILE A 434 0.48 7.71 -0.57
C ILE A 434 0.61 6.52 -1.53
N GLY A 435 -0.51 6.00 -2.05
CA GLY A 435 -0.52 4.78 -2.86
C GLY A 435 -0.88 3.50 -2.07
N GLY A 436 -1.06 3.64 -0.75
CA GLY A 436 -1.67 2.65 0.12
C GLY A 436 -0.71 1.93 1.06
N ALA A 437 -1.26 1.40 2.15
CA ALA A 437 -0.55 0.65 3.18
C ALA A 437 -1.09 -0.77 3.30
N THR A 438 -0.23 -1.71 3.68
CA THR A 438 -0.65 -3.09 4.00
C THR A 438 -1.01 -3.23 5.48
N TYR A 439 -1.79 -4.25 5.83
CA TYR A 439 -2.06 -4.55 7.24
C TYR A 439 -0.80 -5.04 7.97
N GLY A 440 0.14 -5.68 7.28
CA GLY A 440 1.45 -6.03 7.83
C GLY A 440 2.27 -4.82 8.26
N GLU A 441 2.31 -3.76 7.44
CA GLU A 441 2.97 -2.48 7.79
C GLU A 441 2.32 -1.82 9.01
N ILE A 442 0.98 -1.84 9.08
CA ILE A 442 0.23 -1.30 10.23
C ILE A 442 0.56 -2.05 11.52
N ALA A 443 0.61 -3.38 11.45
CA ALA A 443 0.93 -4.23 12.58
C ALA A 443 2.37 -3.98 13.06
N ALA A 444 3.33 -3.87 12.13
CA ALA A 444 4.72 -3.55 12.44
C ALA A 444 4.90 -2.14 13.04
N LEU A 445 4.17 -1.12 12.57
CA LEU A 445 4.19 0.22 13.18
C LEU A 445 3.59 0.24 14.59
N ARG A 446 2.56 -0.58 14.86
CA ARG A 446 2.01 -0.73 16.21
C ARG A 446 3.03 -1.37 17.14
N ARG A 447 3.70 -2.41 16.66
CA ARG A 447 4.78 -3.08 17.41
C ARG A 447 5.96 -2.15 17.69
N LEU A 448 6.30 -1.25 16.75
CA LEU A 448 7.28 -0.18 16.98
C LEU A 448 6.88 0.71 18.16
N SER A 449 5.61 1.13 18.23
CA SER A 449 5.10 1.96 19.34
C SER A 449 5.19 1.26 20.70
N GLU A 450 4.92 -0.05 20.74
CA GLU A 450 5.02 -0.86 21.95
C GLU A 450 6.45 -0.98 22.46
N MET A 451 7.41 -1.22 21.56
CA MET A 451 8.82 -1.36 21.91
C MET A 451 9.45 -0.08 22.44
N GLU A 452 9.04 1.07 21.89
CA GLU A 452 9.51 2.37 22.35
C GLU A 452 8.87 2.80 23.67
N GLY A 453 8.24 1.88 24.42
CA GLY A 453 7.58 2.17 25.69
C GLY A 453 6.47 3.22 25.56
N GLY A 454 5.93 3.41 24.35
CA GLY A 454 4.97 4.45 24.06
C GLY A 454 5.54 5.87 23.99
N GLU A 455 6.87 6.06 23.90
CA GLU A 455 7.49 7.37 23.66
C GLU A 455 6.93 8.04 22.40
N ARG A 456 6.70 7.25 21.35
CA ARG A 456 6.02 7.68 20.13
C ARG A 456 4.74 6.87 19.91
N LYS A 457 3.66 7.57 19.60
CA LYS A 457 2.37 7.02 19.17
C LYS A 457 2.15 7.31 17.70
N PHE A 458 1.93 6.26 16.91
CA PHE A 458 1.70 6.40 15.48
C PHE A 458 0.21 6.52 15.17
N LEU A 459 -0.15 7.61 14.49
CA LEU A 459 -1.43 7.74 13.80
C LEU A 459 -1.18 7.38 12.33
N ILE A 460 -1.87 6.36 11.83
CA ILE A 460 -1.61 5.82 10.49
C ILE A 460 -2.74 6.24 9.56
N GLY A 461 -2.38 6.91 8.47
CA GLY A 461 -3.25 7.22 7.35
C GLY A 461 -2.74 6.59 6.06
N ALA A 462 -3.65 6.29 5.14
CA ALA A 462 -3.29 5.81 3.82
C ALA A 462 -4.36 6.24 2.81
N THR A 463 -3.98 6.37 1.53
CA THR A 463 -4.97 6.57 0.46
C THR A 463 -5.90 5.36 0.32
N ASN A 464 -5.39 4.15 0.56
CA ASN A 464 -6.16 2.90 0.62
C ASN A 464 -5.41 1.85 1.46
N PHE A 465 -6.12 0.84 1.98
CA PHE A 465 -5.51 -0.37 2.54
C PHE A 465 -5.41 -1.43 1.44
N THR A 466 -4.18 -1.73 1.04
CA THR A 466 -3.87 -2.46 -0.18
C THR A 466 -3.19 -3.80 0.09
N SER A 467 -3.26 -4.67 -0.91
CA SER A 467 -2.61 -5.98 -0.99
C SER A 467 -2.21 -6.22 -2.45
N PRO A 468 -1.30 -7.16 -2.77
CA PRO A 468 -0.96 -7.48 -4.16
C PRO A 468 -2.19 -7.74 -5.03
N GLU A 469 -3.14 -8.51 -4.50
CA GLU A 469 -4.42 -8.79 -5.13
C GLU A 469 -5.20 -7.54 -5.52
N LYS A 470 -5.32 -6.58 -4.58
CA LYS A 470 -6.04 -5.32 -4.81
C LYS A 470 -5.30 -4.42 -5.79
N MET A 471 -3.97 -4.39 -5.71
CA MET A 471 -3.13 -3.59 -6.59
C MET A 471 -3.24 -4.10 -8.03
N PHE A 472 -3.09 -5.40 -8.29
CA PHE A 472 -3.26 -5.97 -9.62
C PHE A 472 -4.66 -5.74 -10.17
N ARG A 473 -5.72 -5.92 -9.37
CA ARG A 473 -7.10 -5.60 -9.80
C ARG A 473 -7.27 -4.13 -10.18
N SER A 474 -6.62 -3.22 -9.45
CA SER A 474 -6.65 -1.78 -9.77
C SER A 474 -5.91 -1.47 -11.07
N LEU A 475 -4.79 -2.13 -11.34
CA LEU A 475 -4.05 -1.99 -12.59
C LEU A 475 -4.83 -2.58 -13.78
N GLU A 476 -5.45 -3.75 -13.61
CA GLU A 476 -6.33 -4.38 -14.61
C GLU A 476 -7.51 -3.47 -14.98
N ALA A 477 -8.16 -2.87 -13.98
CA ALA A 477 -9.25 -1.93 -14.19
C ALA A 477 -8.78 -0.68 -14.95
N SER A 478 -7.60 -0.15 -14.62
CA SER A 478 -7.02 1.01 -15.29
C SER A 478 -6.65 0.70 -16.74
N ALA A 479 -6.08 -0.48 -17.00
CA ALA A 479 -5.75 -0.96 -18.34
C ALA A 479 -7.01 -1.13 -19.21
N SER A 480 -8.11 -1.60 -18.61
CA SER A 480 -9.40 -1.76 -19.28
C SER A 480 -10.03 -0.42 -19.66
N LEU A 481 -9.86 0.62 -18.83
CA LEU A 481 -10.35 1.97 -19.13
C LEU A 481 -9.60 2.63 -20.29
N LEU A 482 -8.30 2.37 -20.44
CA LEU A 482 -7.51 2.85 -21.59
C LEU A 482 -7.98 2.24 -22.92
N ARG A 483 -8.56 1.03 -22.89
CA ARG A 483 -9.14 0.36 -24.07
C ARG A 483 -10.50 0.94 -24.48
N ALA A 484 -11.27 1.46 -23.52
CA ALA A 484 -12.49 2.19 -23.80
C ALA A 484 -12.14 3.62 -24.23
N GLY A 485 -11.76 3.78 -25.51
CA GLY A 485 -11.60 5.11 -26.11
C GLY A 485 -12.84 6.01 -25.87
N PRO A 486 -12.71 7.34 -26.02
CA PRO A 486 -13.83 8.26 -25.80
C PRO A 486 -15.06 7.76 -26.57
N PRO A 487 -16.27 7.79 -25.97
CA PRO A 487 -17.46 7.30 -26.62
C PRO A 487 -17.60 8.01 -27.95
N LEU A 488 -17.59 7.24 -29.05
CA LEU A 488 -17.82 7.77 -30.38
C LEU A 488 -19.15 8.54 -30.32
N LEU A 489 -19.06 9.86 -30.50
CA LEU A 489 -20.25 10.69 -30.64
C LEU A 489 -21.15 10.03 -31.70
N PRO A 490 -22.47 9.96 -31.49
CA PRO A 490 -23.37 9.40 -32.47
C PRO A 490 -23.13 10.12 -33.79
N GLN A 491 -22.56 9.43 -34.78
CA GLN A 491 -22.52 9.98 -36.13
C GLN A 491 -23.97 10.09 -36.56
N ASP A 492 -24.41 11.34 -36.79
CA ASP A 492 -25.70 11.63 -37.38
C ASP A 492 -25.86 10.78 -38.64
N ARG A 493 -26.66 9.71 -38.53
CA ARG A 493 -27.25 9.06 -39.69
C ARG A 493 -28.15 10.09 -40.34
N ARG A 494 -27.59 10.90 -41.24
CA ARG A 494 -28.39 11.64 -42.22
C ARG A 494 -29.19 10.60 -42.99
N ARG A 495 -30.48 10.57 -42.71
CA ARG A 495 -31.50 9.89 -43.50
C ARG A 495 -31.41 10.43 -44.93
N SER A 496 -30.94 9.61 -45.87
CA SER A 496 -31.22 9.84 -47.29
C SER A 496 -32.59 9.23 -47.59
N SER A 497 -33.60 10.09 -47.72
CA SER A 497 -34.92 9.73 -48.23
C SER A 497 -34.86 9.54 -49.75
N THR A 498 -35.26 8.34 -50.19
CA THR A 498 -36.03 8.03 -51.41
C THR A 498 -35.97 8.97 -52.62
N ALA A 499 -35.51 8.44 -53.75
CA ALA A 499 -36.21 8.56 -55.03
C ALA A 499 -35.81 7.40 -55.96
N ALA A 500 -36.80 6.62 -56.37
CA ALA A 500 -36.72 5.63 -57.45
C ALA A 500 -36.74 6.36 -58.80
N GLY A 501 -35.96 5.88 -59.77
CA GLY A 501 -35.96 6.39 -61.14
C GLY A 501 -34.93 5.66 -62.00
N SER A 502 -35.38 5.15 -63.14
CA SER A 502 -34.82 4.11 -63.99
C SER A 502 -33.76 4.57 -65.01
N GLN A 503 -33.01 3.56 -65.51
CA GLN A 503 -32.34 3.43 -66.82
C GLN A 503 -31.03 4.20 -67.13
N SER A 504 -30.01 3.40 -67.51
CA SER A 504 -28.83 3.76 -68.30
C SER A 504 -29.17 3.76 -69.82
N PRO A 505 -28.22 4.01 -70.75
CA PRO A 505 -26.88 4.62 -70.64
C PRO A 505 -26.64 5.75 -71.68
N GLU A 506 -25.64 6.62 -71.48
CA GLU A 506 -24.77 7.14 -72.54
C GLU A 506 -23.67 8.09 -71.98
N LYS A 507 -22.45 7.92 -72.47
CA LYS A 507 -21.30 8.87 -72.41
C LYS A 507 -21.40 9.73 -73.69
N PRO A 508 -20.93 11.01 -73.74
CA PRO A 508 -19.49 11.26 -73.71
C PRO A 508 -18.97 12.65 -73.23
N THR A 509 -17.66 12.65 -72.90
CA THR A 509 -16.61 13.68 -73.15
C THR A 509 -16.70 15.14 -72.66
N ALA A 510 -15.56 15.56 -72.07
CA ALA A 510 -14.91 16.89 -72.13
C ALA A 510 -15.61 18.01 -71.33
N SER A 511 -14.97 18.93 -70.60
CA SER A 511 -13.62 19.51 -70.61
C SER A 511 -13.38 20.28 -69.30
N GLN A 512 -12.10 20.51 -68.98
CA GLN A 512 -11.53 21.72 -68.32
C GLN A 512 -12.04 22.06 -66.90
N THR A 513 -11.30 21.76 -65.83
CA THR A 513 -10.07 22.44 -65.36
C THR A 513 -10.20 23.97 -65.38
N VAL A 514 -10.21 24.61 -64.20
CA VAL A 514 -9.44 25.83 -63.83
C VAL A 514 -9.83 26.28 -62.41
N LEU A 515 -8.81 26.28 -61.52
CA LEU A 515 -8.46 27.23 -60.44
C LEU A 515 -9.53 27.55 -59.35
N ASP A 516 -9.26 27.55 -58.05
CA ASP A 516 -8.16 28.20 -57.30
C ASP A 516 -8.09 27.61 -55.88
N ALA A 517 -6.90 27.24 -55.39
CA ALA A 517 -6.07 28.00 -54.43
C ALA A 517 -6.34 27.70 -52.93
N LEU A 518 -5.44 26.86 -52.40
CA LEU A 518 -4.81 26.71 -51.07
C LEU A 518 -4.99 27.85 -50.02
N PRO A 519 -4.55 27.71 -48.74
CA PRO A 519 -3.86 26.60 -48.04
C PRO A 519 -4.57 26.20 -46.71
N GLY A 520 -4.28 25.10 -46.01
CA GLY A 520 -3.05 24.33 -45.85
C GLY A 520 -2.61 24.38 -44.39
N ARG A 521 -2.64 23.23 -43.71
CA ARG A 521 -1.69 22.77 -42.67
C ARG A 521 -2.12 21.38 -42.16
N SER A 522 -1.65 20.35 -42.87
CA SER A 522 -1.15 19.12 -42.24
C SER A 522 0.09 19.50 -41.38
N TRP A 523 0.57 18.71 -40.44
CA TRP A 523 1.56 17.66 -40.65
C TRP A 523 1.60 16.77 -39.40
N PHE A 524 1.23 15.50 -39.57
CA PHE A 524 1.76 14.36 -38.81
C PHE A 524 3.12 14.01 -39.42
N ARG A 525 4.16 13.78 -38.60
CA ARG A 525 5.08 12.66 -38.82
C ARG A 525 6.00 12.42 -37.63
N LEU A 526 6.16 11.13 -37.36
CA LEU A 526 7.13 10.51 -36.49
C LEU A 526 8.57 10.87 -36.87
N GLY A 527 9.40 10.94 -35.84
CA GLY A 527 10.85 10.71 -35.82
C GLY A 527 11.18 10.17 -34.44
#